data_AF-A0A9E6S753-F1
#
_entry.id   AF-A0A9E6S753-F1
#
_cell.length_a   1.000
_cell.length_b   1.000
_cell.length_c   1.000
_cell.angle_alpha   90.00
_cell.angle_beta   90.00
_cell.angle_gamma   90.00
#
_symmetry.space_group_name_H-M   'P 1'
#
loop_
_entity.id
_entity.type
_entity.pdbx_description
1 polymer ?
#
loop_
_entity_poly.entity_id
_entity_poly.type
_entity_poly.pdbx_seq_one_letter_code
_entity_poly.pdbx_strand_id
1 'polypeptide(L)'
;MVDKEYSKRLVIDASVARAAGDEGATYPKSVHCRDFLQAVLKICHQVVMTPAIKAEWDKHQSKFALTWRRQMVAKKKWNYLEISINDSLWTEIESIAAHVGNKRIAEMTKDLCLIEAALATDKIVISLDDNTARKFFSEASVKIDELKDIVWVNPDKVEEEKPIEWLRNGAKTESDRLLINYCEKK
;
A
#
# COMPACT_ATOMS: atom_id res chain seq x y z
N MET A 1 -15.09 -6.25 -28.60
CA MET A 1 -14.05 -7.05 -27.92
C MET A 1 -13.83 -6.37 -26.58
N VAL A 2 -14.21 -7.03 -25.49
CA VAL A 2 -14.12 -6.43 -24.15
C VAL A 2 -12.66 -6.47 -23.76
N ASP A 3 -12.01 -5.30 -23.71
CA ASP A 3 -10.65 -5.19 -23.19
C ASP A 3 -10.59 -5.89 -21.84
N LYS A 4 -9.66 -6.83 -21.71
CA LYS A 4 -9.42 -7.60 -20.50
C LYS A 4 -8.99 -6.58 -19.44
N GLU A 5 -9.94 -6.10 -18.65
CA GLU A 5 -9.71 -5.11 -17.59
C GLU A 5 -8.63 -5.66 -16.65
N TYR A 6 -7.46 -4.99 -16.60
CA TYR A 6 -6.32 -5.38 -15.78
C TYR A 6 -6.65 -5.14 -14.31
N SER A 7 -7.44 -6.03 -13.73
CA SER A 7 -7.72 -6.02 -12.29
C SER A 7 -6.46 -6.40 -11.53
N LYS A 8 -5.91 -5.41 -10.81
CA LYS A 8 -4.81 -5.57 -9.84
C LYS A 8 -5.31 -5.72 -8.41
N ARG A 9 -4.54 -6.44 -7.60
CA ARG A 9 -4.67 -6.64 -6.16
C ARG A 9 -3.75 -5.66 -5.44
N LEU A 10 -4.36 -4.69 -4.75
CA LEU A 10 -3.68 -3.59 -4.07
C LEU A 10 -3.65 -3.87 -2.57
N VAL A 11 -2.47 -3.79 -1.94
CA VAL A 11 -2.35 -3.73 -0.49
C VAL A 11 -2.52 -2.28 -0.07
N ILE A 12 -3.57 -1.95 0.66
CA ILE A 12 -3.84 -0.58 1.11
C ILE A 12 -3.65 -0.51 2.62
N ASP A 13 -2.67 0.30 3.02
CA ASP A 13 -2.37 0.60 4.42
C ASP A 13 -3.58 1.27 5.11
N ALA A 14 -3.77 0.93 6.39
CA ALA A 14 -4.75 1.57 7.26
C ALA A 14 -4.52 3.08 7.41
N SER A 15 -3.29 3.58 7.23
CA SER A 15 -3.00 5.02 7.23
C SER A 15 -3.82 5.78 6.18
N VAL A 16 -3.99 5.21 4.98
CA VAL A 16 -4.81 5.78 3.89
C VAL A 16 -6.29 5.77 4.26
N ALA A 17 -6.77 4.64 4.77
CA ALA A 17 -8.16 4.46 5.22
C ALA A 17 -8.52 5.41 6.36
N ARG A 18 -7.60 5.62 7.30
CA ARG A 18 -7.73 6.53 8.43
C ARG A 18 -7.73 7.99 7.98
N ALA A 19 -6.85 8.34 7.05
CA ALA A 19 -6.71 9.72 6.55
C ALA A 19 -7.86 10.15 5.64
N ALA A 20 -8.51 9.21 4.96
CA ALA A 20 -9.65 9.48 4.09
C ALA A 20 -10.80 10.13 4.86
N GLY A 21 -11.07 11.39 4.52
CA GLY A 21 -12.13 12.20 5.11
C GLY A 21 -13.51 11.83 4.58
N ASP A 22 -14.54 12.33 5.24
CA ASP A 22 -15.91 12.29 4.71
C ASP A 22 -16.11 13.34 3.60
N GLU A 23 -17.35 13.48 3.11
CA GLU A 23 -17.69 14.42 2.02
C GLU A 23 -17.45 15.89 2.40
N GLY A 24 -17.46 16.22 3.70
CA GLY A 24 -17.22 17.57 4.22
C GLY A 24 -15.74 17.89 4.44
N ALA A 25 -14.84 16.93 4.26
CA ALA A 25 -13.41 17.15 4.49
C ALA A 25 -12.82 18.12 3.46
N THR A 26 -12.14 19.16 3.96
CA THR A 26 -11.47 20.19 3.16
C THR A 26 -9.96 20.07 3.17
N TYR A 27 -9.38 19.29 4.10
CA TYR A 27 -7.94 19.12 4.19
C TYR A 27 -7.43 18.30 2.98
N PRO A 28 -6.41 18.78 2.23
CA PRO A 28 -6.01 18.18 0.95
C PRO A 28 -5.76 16.67 1.04
N LYS A 29 -4.95 16.23 2.01
CA LYS A 29 -4.66 14.80 2.22
C LYS A 29 -5.90 13.94 2.42
N SER A 30 -6.88 14.46 3.17
CA SER A 30 -8.12 13.73 3.42
C SER A 30 -8.98 13.60 2.16
N VAL A 31 -8.99 14.64 1.32
CA VAL A 31 -9.62 14.64 0.00
C VAL A 31 -8.90 13.65 -0.93
N HIS A 32 -7.58 13.73 -1.03
CA HIS A 32 -6.78 12.87 -1.91
C HIS A 32 -6.95 11.38 -1.57
N CYS A 33 -6.87 11.02 -0.28
CA CYS A 33 -7.08 9.65 0.16
C CYS A 33 -8.51 9.15 -0.13
N ARG A 34 -9.52 9.98 0.14
CA ARG A 34 -10.92 9.67 -0.15
C ARG A 34 -11.13 9.44 -1.64
N ASP A 35 -10.65 10.35 -2.47
CA ASP A 35 -10.83 10.32 -3.92
C ASP A 35 -10.06 9.14 -4.55
N PHE A 36 -8.86 8.82 -4.03
CA PHE A 36 -8.13 7.61 -4.40
C PHE A 36 -8.92 6.33 -4.06
N LEU A 37 -9.44 6.20 -2.83
CA LEU A 37 -10.25 5.04 -2.44
C LEU A 37 -11.52 4.94 -3.31
N GLN A 38 -12.18 6.06 -3.59
CA GLN A 38 -13.32 6.08 -4.51
C GLN A 38 -12.91 5.64 -5.94
N ALA A 39 -11.74 6.02 -6.42
CA ALA A 39 -11.22 5.56 -7.70
C ALA A 39 -11.01 4.04 -7.70
N VAL A 40 -10.39 3.47 -6.66
CA VAL A 40 -10.24 2.01 -6.49
C VAL A 40 -11.59 1.31 -6.50
N LEU A 41 -12.61 1.86 -5.84
CA LEU A 41 -13.95 1.28 -5.81
C LEU A 41 -14.64 1.30 -7.19
N LYS A 42 -14.45 2.37 -7.95
CA LYS A 42 -15.03 2.56 -9.28
C LYS A 42 -14.33 1.68 -10.32
N ILE A 43 -13.00 1.63 -10.32
CA ILE A 43 -12.15 0.86 -11.24
C ILE A 43 -12.12 -0.62 -10.83
N CYS A 44 -11.89 -1.57 -11.74
CA CYS A 44 -11.92 -3.01 -11.49
C CYS A 44 -10.89 -3.59 -10.48
N HIS A 45 -10.10 -2.77 -9.79
CA HIS A 45 -9.09 -3.24 -8.83
C HIS A 45 -9.69 -3.87 -7.57
N GLN A 46 -8.92 -4.78 -6.97
CA GLN A 46 -9.24 -5.46 -5.71
C GLN A 46 -8.31 -4.98 -4.61
N VAL A 47 -8.75 -5.15 -3.37
CA VAL A 47 -7.97 -4.82 -2.18
C VAL A 47 -7.64 -6.09 -1.44
N VAL A 48 -6.36 -6.26 -1.11
CA VAL A 48 -5.81 -7.41 -0.40
C VAL A 48 -5.93 -7.17 1.09
N MET A 49 -6.47 -8.16 1.80
CA MET A 49 -6.72 -8.09 3.23
C MET A 49 -6.27 -9.38 3.90
N THR A 50 -5.18 -9.29 4.65
CA THR A 50 -4.74 -10.35 5.56
C THR A 50 -5.37 -10.16 6.94
N PRO A 51 -5.32 -11.17 7.82
CA PRO A 51 -5.76 -11.00 9.21
C PRO A 51 -5.11 -9.79 9.91
N ALA A 52 -3.81 -9.57 9.72
CA ALA A 52 -3.06 -8.44 10.30
C ALA A 52 -3.54 -7.08 9.76
N ILE A 53 -3.60 -6.92 8.43
CA ILE A 53 -4.05 -5.68 7.79
C ILE A 53 -5.49 -5.36 8.18
N LYS A 54 -6.35 -6.38 8.19
CA LYS A 54 -7.76 -6.23 8.62
C LYS A 54 -7.85 -5.77 10.08
N ALA A 55 -7.05 -6.34 10.98
CA ALA A 55 -7.05 -5.95 12.39
C ALA A 55 -6.66 -4.47 12.55
N GLU A 56 -5.69 -4.00 11.78
CA GLU A 56 -5.27 -2.60 11.81
C GLU A 56 -6.34 -1.66 11.23
N TRP A 57 -6.97 -2.06 10.12
CA TRP A 57 -8.13 -1.36 9.58
C TRP A 57 -9.27 -1.29 10.59
N ASP A 58 -9.60 -2.39 11.27
CA ASP A 58 -10.69 -2.43 12.25
C ASP A 58 -10.43 -1.46 13.43
N LYS A 59 -9.15 -1.27 13.80
CA LYS A 59 -8.73 -0.35 14.86
C LYS A 59 -8.73 1.13 14.42
N HIS A 60 -8.47 1.41 13.15
CA HIS A 60 -8.15 2.77 12.68
C HIS A 60 -9.05 3.32 11.56
N GLN A 61 -9.98 2.54 11.02
CA GLN A 61 -10.85 2.98 9.91
C GLN A 61 -11.76 4.15 10.31
N SER A 62 -11.87 5.13 9.41
CA SER A 62 -12.87 6.19 9.51
C SER A 62 -14.27 5.67 9.18
N LYS A 63 -15.32 6.46 9.49
CA LYS A 63 -16.70 6.15 9.06
C LYS A 63 -16.82 6.01 7.54
N PHE A 64 -16.08 6.84 6.81
CA PHE A 64 -15.99 6.75 5.36
C PHE A 64 -15.38 5.41 4.94
N ALA A 65 -14.21 5.05 5.48
CA ALA A 65 -13.52 3.80 5.15
C ALA A 65 -14.35 2.56 5.46
N LEU A 66 -15.13 2.56 6.56
CA LEU A 66 -16.07 1.47 6.87
C LEU A 66 -17.16 1.33 5.80
N THR A 67 -17.75 2.44 5.37
CA THR A 67 -18.78 2.46 4.31
C THR A 67 -18.20 2.01 2.98
N TRP A 68 -17.01 2.51 2.63
CA TRP A 68 -16.27 2.11 1.44
C TRP A 68 -15.96 0.61 1.42
N ARG A 69 -15.49 0.07 2.55
CA ARG A 69 -15.21 -1.37 2.70
C ARG A 69 -16.45 -2.22 2.45
N ARG A 70 -17.62 -1.83 2.99
CA ARG A 70 -18.88 -2.54 2.73
C ARG A 70 -19.20 -2.58 1.23
N GLN A 71 -18.94 -1.49 0.51
CA GLN A 71 -19.13 -1.44 -0.94
C GLN A 71 -18.13 -2.33 -1.70
N MET A 72 -16.86 -2.37 -1.27
CA MET A 72 -15.85 -3.27 -1.83
C MET A 72 -16.23 -4.74 -1.67
N VAL A 73 -16.73 -5.13 -0.49
CA VAL A 73 -17.24 -6.48 -0.22
C VAL A 73 -18.44 -6.80 -1.11
N ALA A 74 -19.43 -5.91 -1.17
CA ALA A 74 -20.62 -6.10 -2.01
C ALA A 74 -20.28 -6.25 -3.51
N LYS A 75 -19.22 -5.55 -3.97
CA LYS A 75 -18.72 -5.64 -5.35
C LYS A 75 -17.73 -6.77 -5.59
N LYS A 76 -17.48 -7.65 -4.60
CA LYS A 76 -16.50 -8.75 -4.68
C LYS A 76 -15.07 -8.28 -5.00
N LYS A 77 -14.71 -7.08 -4.52
CA LYS A 77 -13.38 -6.47 -4.65
C LYS A 77 -12.55 -6.57 -3.36
N TRP A 78 -13.07 -7.30 -2.37
CA TRP A 78 -12.41 -7.55 -1.08
C TRP A 78 -11.75 -8.94 -1.12
N ASN A 79 -10.45 -8.96 -1.38
CA ASN A 79 -9.66 -10.19 -1.49
C ASN A 79 -9.05 -10.51 -0.12
N TYR A 80 -9.73 -11.40 0.63
CA TYR A 80 -9.24 -11.86 1.93
C TYR A 80 -8.31 -13.06 1.74
N LEU A 81 -7.11 -13.00 2.29
CA LEU A 81 -6.07 -14.01 2.08
C LEU A 81 -5.32 -14.31 3.38
N GLU A 82 -5.13 -15.58 3.67
CA GLU A 82 -4.24 -16.02 4.75
C GLU A 82 -2.85 -16.28 4.16
N ILE A 83 -1.86 -15.54 4.64
CA ILE A 83 -0.46 -15.71 4.29
C ILE A 83 0.28 -16.29 5.49
N SER A 84 1.21 -17.20 5.22
CA SER A 84 2.20 -17.63 6.20
C SER A 84 3.22 -16.50 6.40
N ILE A 85 3.60 -16.26 7.65
CA ILE A 85 4.71 -15.37 8.00
C ILE A 85 5.99 -15.92 7.36
N ASN A 86 6.76 -15.04 6.73
CA ASN A 86 8.06 -15.39 6.16
C ASN A 86 9.18 -15.08 7.18
N ASP A 87 9.42 -16.00 8.10
CA ASP A 87 10.42 -15.82 9.18
C ASP A 87 11.82 -15.44 8.67
N SER A 88 12.22 -15.94 7.49
CA SER A 88 13.50 -15.58 6.87
C SER A 88 13.53 -14.11 6.44
N LEU A 89 12.47 -13.61 5.80
CA LEU A 89 12.37 -12.20 5.40
C LEU A 89 12.35 -11.28 6.62
N TRP A 90 11.64 -11.68 7.68
CA TRP A 90 11.62 -10.95 8.95
C TRP A 90 13.02 -10.84 9.55
N THR A 91 13.72 -11.97 9.65
CA THR A 91 15.08 -12.02 10.22
C THR A 91 16.06 -11.16 9.41
N GLU A 92 15.96 -11.19 8.08
CA GLU A 92 16.84 -10.41 7.22
C GLU A 92 16.56 -8.90 7.33
N ILE A 93 15.30 -8.49 7.35
CA ILE A 93 14.90 -7.09 7.53
C ILE A 93 15.31 -6.58 8.91
N GLU A 94 15.08 -7.36 9.96
CA GLU A 94 15.50 -7.02 11.33
C GLU A 94 17.02 -6.88 11.41
N SER A 95 17.78 -7.79 10.78
CA SER A 95 19.24 -7.71 10.71
C SER A 95 19.70 -6.41 10.04
N ILE A 96 19.15 -6.08 8.86
CA ILE A 96 19.47 -4.83 8.14
C ILE A 96 19.12 -3.60 8.98
N ALA A 97 17.96 -3.60 9.64
CA ALA A 97 17.50 -2.47 10.43
C ALA A 97 18.29 -2.30 11.74
N ALA A 98 18.71 -3.40 12.38
CA ALA A 98 19.49 -3.41 13.61
C ALA A 98 20.86 -2.76 13.46
N HIS A 99 21.46 -2.84 12.27
CA HIS A 99 22.71 -2.13 11.97
C HIS A 99 22.58 -0.60 12.04
N VAL A 100 21.35 -0.07 12.00
CA VAL A 100 21.08 1.39 12.02
C VAL A 100 20.48 1.84 13.34
N GLY A 101 19.59 1.05 13.94
CA GLY A 101 19.10 1.25 15.32
C GLY A 101 17.64 0.86 15.55
N ASN A 102 17.27 0.72 16.83
CA ASN A 102 15.98 0.15 17.26
C ASN A 102 14.73 0.87 16.74
N LYS A 103 14.80 2.19 16.53
CA LYS A 103 13.68 2.94 15.95
C LYS A 103 13.36 2.46 14.53
N ARG A 104 14.39 2.16 13.73
CA ARG A 104 14.21 1.70 12.36
C ARG A 104 13.57 0.32 12.31
N ILE A 105 13.98 -0.59 13.19
CA ILE A 105 13.35 -1.90 13.36
C ILE A 105 11.86 -1.70 13.60
N ALA A 106 11.50 -0.88 14.60
CA ALA A 106 10.10 -0.67 14.96
C ALA A 106 9.25 -0.07 13.83
N GLU A 107 9.78 0.81 12.98
CA GLU A 107 9.00 1.32 11.83
C GLU A 107 8.85 0.26 10.73
N MET A 108 9.91 -0.48 10.40
CA MET A 108 9.81 -1.52 9.36
C MET A 108 8.93 -2.70 9.78
N THR A 109 9.02 -3.14 11.05
CA THR A 109 8.24 -4.29 11.54
C THR A 109 6.74 -4.03 11.53
N LYS A 110 6.29 -2.78 11.72
CA LYS A 110 4.85 -2.43 11.63
C LYS A 110 4.30 -2.71 10.23
N ASP A 111 5.03 -2.24 9.21
CA ASP A 111 4.59 -2.29 7.82
C ASP A 111 5.04 -3.56 7.09
N LEU A 112 5.75 -4.47 7.76
CA LEU A 112 6.21 -5.72 7.16
C LEU A 112 5.07 -6.62 6.69
N CYS A 113 3.94 -6.62 7.40
CA CYS A 113 2.75 -7.34 6.97
C CYS A 113 2.17 -6.81 5.64
N LEU A 114 2.40 -5.52 5.30
CA LEU A 114 2.03 -4.96 4.00
C LEU A 114 2.93 -5.50 2.89
N ILE A 115 4.23 -5.61 3.17
CA ILE A 115 5.22 -6.18 2.25
C ILE A 115 4.90 -7.65 1.95
N GLU A 116 4.65 -8.47 2.97
CA GLU A 116 4.32 -9.89 2.77
C GLU A 116 3.04 -10.06 1.93
N ALA A 117 2.00 -9.26 2.23
CA ALA A 117 0.77 -9.26 1.44
C ALA A 117 1.01 -8.84 -0.01
N ALA A 118 1.92 -7.89 -0.25
CA ALA A 118 2.26 -7.44 -1.59
C ALA A 118 3.03 -8.52 -2.36
N LEU A 119 4.00 -9.17 -1.71
CA LEU A 119 4.78 -10.28 -2.29
C LEU A 119 3.89 -11.48 -2.63
N ALA A 120 2.87 -11.77 -1.83
CA ALA A 120 1.90 -12.83 -2.11
C ALA A 120 0.90 -12.49 -3.23
N THR A 121 0.88 -11.23 -3.71
CA THR A 121 -0.09 -10.76 -4.70
C THR A 121 0.57 -10.07 -5.88
N ASP A 122 0.20 -8.83 -6.20
CA ASP A 122 0.66 -8.14 -7.41
C ASP A 122 1.82 -7.17 -7.12
N LYS A 123 2.46 -7.27 -5.94
CA LYS A 123 3.58 -6.43 -5.48
C LYS A 123 3.26 -4.93 -5.45
N ILE A 124 2.04 -4.55 -5.05
CA ILE A 124 1.61 -3.15 -4.98
C ILE A 124 1.20 -2.78 -3.55
N VAL A 125 1.83 -1.76 -2.99
CA VAL A 125 1.52 -1.16 -1.69
C VAL A 125 1.06 0.29 -1.89
N ILE A 126 -0.07 0.65 -1.27
CA ILE A 126 -0.56 2.02 -1.17
C ILE A 126 -0.45 2.46 0.28
N SER A 127 0.39 3.45 0.57
CA SER A 127 0.61 3.96 1.93
C SER A 127 1.00 5.44 1.90
N LEU A 128 0.71 6.15 3.00
CA LEU A 128 1.12 7.54 3.21
C LEU A 128 2.56 7.69 3.72
N ASP A 129 3.22 6.59 4.10
CA ASP A 129 4.53 6.64 4.74
C ASP A 129 5.70 6.60 3.75
N ASP A 130 6.02 7.77 3.19
CA ASP A 130 7.20 7.97 2.35
C ASP A 130 8.51 8.09 3.13
N ASN A 131 8.46 8.69 4.33
CA ASN A 131 9.66 9.18 5.02
C ASN A 131 10.29 8.15 5.96
N THR A 132 9.52 7.15 6.39
CA THR A 132 10.00 6.06 7.23
C THR A 132 9.90 4.72 6.49
N ALA A 133 8.73 4.10 6.41
CA ALA A 133 8.57 2.76 5.84
C ALA A 133 9.09 2.65 4.41
N ARG A 134 8.57 3.45 3.46
CA ARG A 134 8.99 3.38 2.04
C ARG A 134 10.49 3.60 1.89
N LYS A 135 11.05 4.61 2.56
CA LYS A 135 12.48 4.89 2.54
C LYS A 135 13.28 3.71 3.08
N PHE A 136 12.90 3.13 4.23
CA PHE A 136 13.66 2.05 4.83
C PHE A 136 13.57 0.75 4.04
N PHE A 137 12.41 0.41 3.47
CA PHE A 137 12.27 -0.74 2.57
C PHE A 137 12.98 -0.52 1.24
N SER A 138 12.99 0.71 0.71
CA SER A 138 13.81 1.09 -0.46
C SER A 138 15.30 0.82 -0.20
N GLU A 139 15.83 1.27 0.93
CA GLU A 139 17.23 0.99 1.31
C GLU A 139 17.49 -0.51 1.51
N ALA A 140 16.53 -1.26 2.07
CA ALA A 140 16.64 -2.71 2.23
C ALA A 140 16.58 -3.46 0.89
N SER A 141 15.82 -2.95 -0.10
CA SER A 141 15.69 -3.56 -1.43
C SER A 141 16.99 -3.63 -2.23
N VAL A 142 17.99 -2.82 -1.85
CA VAL A 142 19.35 -2.93 -2.40
C VAL A 142 19.98 -4.29 -2.07
N LYS A 143 19.63 -4.86 -0.92
CA LYS A 143 20.16 -6.14 -0.44
C LYS A 143 19.16 -7.31 -0.60
N ILE A 144 17.87 -7.04 -0.48
CA ILE A 144 16.80 -8.04 -0.56
C ILE A 144 16.12 -7.96 -1.92
N ASP A 145 16.40 -8.92 -2.80
CA ASP A 145 15.92 -8.94 -4.18
C ASP A 145 14.39 -8.91 -4.29
N GLU A 146 13.68 -9.59 -3.39
CA GLU A 146 12.22 -9.71 -3.42
C GLU A 146 11.52 -8.36 -3.28
N LEU A 147 12.15 -7.40 -2.59
CA LEU A 147 11.60 -6.07 -2.36
C LEU A 147 11.73 -5.13 -3.57
N LYS A 148 12.64 -5.42 -4.50
CA LYS A 148 13.01 -4.50 -5.60
C LYS A 148 11.81 -4.12 -6.47
N ASP A 149 10.99 -5.11 -6.79
CA ASP A 149 9.86 -4.97 -7.71
C ASP A 149 8.56 -4.51 -7.01
N ILE A 150 8.61 -4.17 -5.73
CA ILE A 150 7.43 -3.67 -5.03
C ILE A 150 7.16 -2.24 -5.49
N VAL A 151 5.99 -2.05 -6.09
CA VAL A 151 5.43 -0.75 -6.42
C VAL A 151 4.87 -0.13 -5.15
N TRP A 152 5.35 1.05 -4.79
CA TRP A 152 4.83 1.82 -3.66
C TRP A 152 4.26 3.13 -4.16
N VAL A 153 3.02 3.44 -3.77
CA VAL A 153 2.31 4.66 -4.20
C VAL A 153 1.74 5.41 -3.00
N ASN A 154 1.99 6.71 -2.94
CA ASN A 154 1.39 7.60 -1.96
C ASN A 154 0.19 8.35 -2.58
N PRO A 155 -1.04 8.12 -2.10
CA PRO A 155 -2.22 8.77 -2.66
C PRO A 155 -2.26 10.30 -2.47
N ASP A 156 -1.45 10.86 -1.57
CA ASP A 156 -1.34 12.30 -1.33
C ASP A 156 -0.38 13.01 -2.29
N LYS A 157 0.45 12.27 -3.04
CA LYS A 157 1.40 12.79 -4.03
C LYS A 157 0.74 13.01 -5.39
N VAL A 158 -0.29 13.85 -5.41
CA VAL A 158 -1.16 14.01 -6.59
C VAL A 158 -0.45 14.61 -7.81
N GLU A 159 0.51 15.51 -7.60
CA GLU A 159 1.25 16.15 -8.68
C GLU A 159 2.40 15.28 -9.19
N GLU A 160 3.16 14.68 -8.27
CA GLU A 160 4.36 13.91 -8.59
C GLU A 160 4.05 12.49 -9.03
N GLU A 161 3.13 11.81 -8.34
CA GLU A 161 2.82 10.40 -8.57
C GLU A 161 1.50 10.18 -9.32
N LYS A 162 0.65 11.21 -9.50
CA LYS A 162 -0.62 11.12 -10.23
C LYS A 162 -1.40 9.81 -9.99
N PRO A 163 -1.65 9.43 -8.72
CA PRO A 163 -1.99 8.06 -8.34
C PRO A 163 -3.34 7.59 -8.92
N ILE A 164 -4.29 8.51 -9.11
CA ILE A 164 -5.60 8.18 -9.73
C ILE A 164 -5.46 7.95 -11.24
N GLU A 165 -4.63 8.73 -11.94
CA GLU A 165 -4.37 8.52 -13.37
C GLU A 165 -3.67 7.18 -13.59
N TRP A 166 -2.66 6.88 -12.77
CA TRP A 166 -1.98 5.60 -12.76
C TRP A 166 -2.93 4.41 -12.52
N LEU A 167 -3.84 4.50 -11.55
CA LEU A 167 -4.89 3.50 -11.35
C LEU A 167 -5.76 3.32 -12.60
N ARG A 168 -6.22 4.42 -13.22
CA ARG A 168 -7.04 4.37 -14.44
C ARG A 168 -6.31 3.73 -15.62
N ASN A 169 -4.98 3.87 -15.65
CA ASN A 169 -4.12 3.25 -16.65
C ASN A 169 -3.77 1.78 -16.33
N GLY A 170 -4.47 1.16 -15.38
CA GLY A 170 -4.38 -0.26 -15.06
C GLY A 170 -3.35 -0.59 -13.98
N ALA A 171 -2.91 0.40 -13.20
CA ALA A 171 -1.94 0.23 -12.12
C ALA A 171 -0.68 -0.52 -12.59
N LYS A 172 -0.13 -0.07 -13.72
CA LYS A 172 1.05 -0.69 -14.35
C LYS A 172 2.28 -0.49 -13.48
N THR A 173 3.20 -1.45 -13.52
CA THR A 173 4.50 -1.30 -12.88
C THR A 173 5.29 -0.22 -13.62
N GLU A 174 5.55 0.90 -12.94
CA GLU A 174 6.33 2.02 -13.45
C GLU A 174 7.64 2.07 -12.66
N SER A 175 8.77 2.21 -13.36
CA SER A 175 10.11 2.12 -12.78
C SER A 175 10.30 3.08 -11.59
N ASP A 176 9.75 4.28 -11.70
CA ASP A 176 9.88 5.36 -10.74
C ASP A 176 9.04 5.16 -9.46
N ARG A 177 8.17 4.15 -9.43
CA ARG A 177 7.39 3.72 -8.26
C ARG A 177 7.97 2.50 -7.55
N LEU A 178 8.95 1.84 -8.16
CA LEU A 178 9.61 0.69 -7.56
C LEU A 178 10.41 1.12 -6.33
N LEU A 179 10.37 0.32 -5.27
CA LEU A 179 11.15 0.58 -4.06
C LEU A 179 12.64 0.76 -4.37
N ILE A 180 13.23 -0.06 -5.24
CA ILE A 180 14.66 0.04 -5.58
C ILE A 180 15.08 1.42 -6.12
N ASN A 181 14.16 2.11 -6.81
CA ASN A 181 14.43 3.40 -7.45
C ASN A 181 14.02 4.61 -6.59
N TYR A 182 13.48 4.39 -5.39
CA TYR A 182 13.05 5.50 -4.52
C TYR A 182 14.23 6.22 -3.86
N CYS A 183 15.26 5.48 -3.42
CA CYS A 183 16.45 6.06 -2.79
C CYS A 183 17.32 6.91 -3.74
N GLU A 184 17.22 6.71 -5.05
CA GLU A 184 18.02 7.46 -6.05
C GLU A 184 17.49 8.87 -6.32
N LYS A 185 16.26 9.21 -5.88
CA LYS A 185 15.58 10.48 -6.17
C LYS A 185 15.98 11.66 -5.24
N LYS A 186 17.20 11.68 -4.72
CA LYS A 186 17.69 12.79 -3.87
C LYS A 186 18.29 13.95 -4.66
#